data_AF-A0A3M2J788-F1
#
_entry.id   AF-A0A3M2J788-F1
#
_cell.length_a   1.000
_cell.length_b   1.000
_cell.length_c   1.000
_cell.angle_alpha   90.00
_cell.angle_beta   90.00
_cell.angle_gamma   90.00
#
_symmetry.space_group_name_H-M   'P 1'
#
loop_
_entity.id
_entity.type
_entity.pdbx_description
1 polymer ?
#
loop_
_entity_poly.entity_id
_entity_poly.type
_entity_poly.pdbx_seq_one_letter_code
_entity_poly.pdbx_strand_id
1 'polypeptide(L)'
;MAVLRGELFAESPIYRGNARKMLFTRDGDGTQRLVSLAGEISGTAQALMDAFIGSSRDGKNIGLLNRLWYRLYGEAMPPNLISKVECQLQKQYYTRDRFFDLRMGIRLDEDRWAVEANANYKMETLFRNAGFDFAMWVDDGLLRNEELKGRLYYLLQELQAGRFWFGAGKSKGLGRCRLSLNIPFDPPATPPAVQPNANHLTFTFVLDATNPVLVGWNWGKLDPEAPAFAAIEGRFLLGAMKNIPVPIRERLEMAIGGPIVSPEHWKKQLADFLPR
;
A
#
# COMPACT_ATOMS: atom_id res chain seq x y z
N MET A 1 10.16 30.20 13.53
CA MET A 1 9.91 28.76 13.32
C MET A 1 8.98 28.29 14.43
N ALA A 2 7.78 27.82 14.07
CA ALA A 2 6.87 27.17 14.98
C ALA A 2 7.25 25.71 15.18
N VAL A 3 6.93 25.18 16.36
CA VAL A 3 7.10 23.77 16.69
C VAL A 3 5.72 23.16 16.95
N LEU A 4 5.35 22.18 16.13
CA LEU A 4 4.13 21.39 16.29
C LEU A 4 4.47 20.17 17.14
N ARG A 5 3.77 19.99 18.27
CA ARG A 5 4.02 18.90 19.21
C ARG A 5 2.78 18.05 19.42
N GLY A 6 2.95 16.74 19.36
CA GLY A 6 1.88 15.77 19.54
C GLY A 6 2.42 14.38 19.83
N GLU A 7 1.61 13.38 19.56
CA GLU A 7 1.95 11.96 19.73
C GLU A 7 1.67 11.19 18.45
N LEU A 8 2.59 10.35 18.01
CA LEU A 8 2.38 9.41 16.91
C LEU A 8 2.11 8.03 17.49
N PHE A 9 0.99 7.41 17.14
CA PHE A 9 0.61 6.07 17.59
C PHE A 9 0.84 5.04 16.49
N ALA A 10 1.51 3.93 16.82
CA ALA A 10 1.63 2.78 15.95
C ALA A 10 0.35 1.93 15.97
N GLU A 11 -0.62 2.22 15.11
CA GLU A 11 -1.87 1.44 15.03
C GLU A 11 -1.65 -0.02 14.60
N SER A 12 -0.53 -0.27 13.92
CA SER A 12 -0.05 -1.60 13.60
C SER A 12 1.43 -1.73 13.96
N PRO A 13 1.93 -2.96 14.16
CA PRO A 13 3.33 -3.18 14.47
C PRO A 13 4.24 -2.60 13.39
N ILE A 14 5.35 -2.00 13.82
CA ILE A 14 6.29 -1.34 12.91
C ILE A 14 7.47 -2.28 12.67
N TYR A 15 7.68 -2.65 11.40
CA TYR A 15 8.86 -3.37 10.93
C TYR A 15 9.72 -2.44 10.10
N ARG A 16 11.03 -2.31 10.37
CA ARG A 16 11.91 -1.42 9.58
C ARG A 16 12.56 -2.12 8.37
N GLY A 17 12.63 -3.45 8.36
CA GLY A 17 13.37 -4.21 7.35
C GLY A 17 14.76 -4.68 7.83
N ASN A 18 15.34 -5.64 7.08
CA ASN A 18 16.68 -6.19 7.32
C ASN A 18 17.78 -5.22 6.84
N ALA A 19 17.88 -4.04 7.46
CA ALA A 19 19.14 -3.30 7.43
C ALA A 19 20.10 -4.02 8.37
N ARG A 20 21.26 -4.47 7.87
CA ARG A 20 22.31 -5.25 8.59
C ARG A 20 22.79 -4.64 9.93
N LYS A 21 22.31 -3.46 10.30
CA LYS A 21 22.63 -2.73 11.52
C LYS A 21 21.39 -1.88 11.89
N MET A 22 21.07 -1.87 13.19
CA MET A 22 20.11 -0.96 13.87
C MET A 22 18.71 -1.54 14.13
N LEU A 23 18.66 -2.47 15.10
CA LEU A 23 17.67 -2.36 16.18
C LEU A 23 17.72 -0.91 16.70
N PHE A 24 16.56 -0.24 16.77
CA PHE A 24 16.24 1.00 17.48
C PHE A 24 17.42 1.66 18.23
N THR A 25 17.80 2.89 17.84
CA THR A 25 18.97 3.60 18.37
C THR A 25 18.88 3.87 19.87
N ARG A 26 20.06 3.77 20.51
CA ARG A 26 20.34 3.91 21.94
C ARG A 26 20.12 5.35 22.40
N ASP A 27 19.44 5.52 23.53
CA ASP A 27 19.42 6.76 24.31
C ASP A 27 20.82 6.99 24.93
N GLY A 28 21.29 8.24 24.95
CA GLY A 28 22.68 8.65 25.23
C GLY A 28 23.16 8.51 26.68
N ASP A 29 22.42 7.83 27.56
CA ASP A 29 22.79 7.71 28.99
C ASP A 29 23.67 6.48 29.31
N GLY A 30 23.88 5.58 28.36
CA GLY A 30 24.79 4.43 28.48
C GLY A 30 24.46 3.41 29.56
N THR A 31 23.32 3.53 30.28
CA THR A 31 23.05 2.72 31.47
C THR A 31 21.87 1.75 31.31
N GLN A 32 20.94 1.97 30.37
CA GLN A 32 19.87 1.02 30.06
C GLN A 32 19.52 0.92 28.56
N ARG A 33 19.19 -0.29 28.09
CA ARG A 33 18.81 -0.57 26.70
C ARG A 33 17.41 0.00 26.43
N LEU A 34 17.32 1.22 25.89
CA LEU A 34 16.06 1.88 25.52
C LEU A 34 15.86 1.85 24.00
N VAL A 35 14.67 1.43 23.57
CA VAL A 35 14.18 1.36 22.18
C VAL A 35 13.54 2.69 21.77
N SER A 36 14.31 3.69 21.35
CA SER A 36 13.67 4.83 20.68
C SER A 36 13.16 4.39 19.30
N LEU A 37 11.93 4.74 18.88
CA LEU A 37 11.80 5.03 17.44
C LEU A 37 12.57 6.32 17.25
N ALA A 38 13.86 6.21 16.97
CA ALA A 38 14.64 7.29 16.42
C ALA A 38 14.58 8.64 17.17
N GLY A 39 15.05 8.62 18.41
CA GLY A 39 15.69 9.75 19.07
C GLY A 39 16.17 9.23 20.42
N GLU A 40 17.46 8.96 20.63
CA GLU A 40 18.62 9.77 20.29
C GLU A 40 19.56 9.20 19.20
N ILE A 41 20.32 10.10 18.57
CA ILE A 41 21.02 9.97 17.30
C ILE A 41 22.54 9.89 17.57
N SER A 42 23.12 8.69 17.55
CA SER A 42 24.58 8.50 17.47
C SER A 42 25.02 7.58 16.31
N GLY A 43 24.08 7.29 15.38
CA GLY A 43 24.33 6.73 14.07
C GLY A 43 23.55 7.52 13.02
N THR A 44 24.28 8.40 12.30
CA THR A 44 23.85 9.29 11.20
C THR A 44 22.37 9.66 11.13
N ALA A 45 22.05 10.78 11.79
CA ALA A 45 20.83 11.61 11.71
C ALA A 45 20.19 11.74 10.31
N GLN A 46 20.99 11.53 9.26
CA GLN A 46 20.64 11.67 7.86
C GLN A 46 19.61 10.62 7.38
N ALA A 47 19.73 9.36 7.82
CA ALA A 47 18.85 8.27 7.36
C ALA A 47 17.40 8.35 7.91
N LEU A 48 17.19 9.21 8.92
CA LEU A 48 15.91 9.44 9.57
C LEU A 48 15.27 10.76 9.18
N MET A 49 16.08 11.81 8.96
CA MET A 49 15.62 12.97 8.20
C MET A 49 15.06 12.48 6.86
N ASP A 50 15.83 11.71 6.09
CA ASP A 50 15.43 11.09 4.81
C ASP A 50 14.16 10.21 4.89
N ALA A 51 13.75 9.76 6.08
CA ALA A 51 12.59 8.90 6.25
C ALA A 51 11.28 9.70 6.34
N PHE A 52 11.28 10.90 6.93
CA PHE A 52 10.09 11.76 7.00
C PHE A 52 10.17 12.94 6.04
N ILE A 53 11.32 13.61 5.93
CA ILE A 53 11.50 14.85 5.14
C ILE A 53 12.77 14.83 4.28
N GLY A 54 12.80 15.62 3.22
CA GLY A 54 14.00 15.78 2.38
C GLY A 54 14.21 14.66 1.36
N SER A 55 15.39 14.67 0.74
CA SER A 55 15.79 13.73 -0.30
C SER A 55 17.25 13.32 -0.13
N SER A 56 17.58 12.05 -0.37
CA SER A 56 18.97 11.60 -0.36
C SER A 56 19.79 12.35 -1.42
N ARG A 57 21.11 12.44 -1.22
CA ARG A 57 22.02 13.16 -2.13
C ARG A 57 21.99 12.67 -3.58
N ASP A 58 21.56 11.42 -3.80
CA ASP A 58 21.36 10.78 -5.11
C ASP A 58 19.90 10.84 -5.62
N GLY A 59 19.00 11.51 -4.89
CA GLY A 59 17.59 11.69 -5.26
C GLY A 59 16.72 10.43 -5.16
N LYS A 60 17.28 9.27 -4.80
CA LYS A 60 16.58 7.98 -4.80
C LYS A 60 15.63 7.79 -3.61
N ASN A 61 15.94 8.40 -2.47
CA ASN A 61 15.08 8.40 -1.30
C ASN A 61 14.45 9.77 -1.12
N ILE A 62 13.16 9.77 -0.87
CA ILE A 62 12.35 10.97 -0.63
C ILE A 62 11.61 10.68 0.68
N GLY A 63 11.64 11.62 1.62
CA GLY A 63 10.95 11.52 2.90
C GLY A 63 9.47 11.20 2.75
N LEU A 64 8.89 10.47 3.69
CA LEU A 64 7.50 10.02 3.62
C LEU A 64 6.51 11.19 3.57
N LEU A 65 6.77 12.30 4.27
CA LEU A 65 5.96 13.52 4.18
C LEU A 65 6.12 14.19 2.82
N ASN A 66 7.34 14.23 2.26
CA ASN A 66 7.58 14.73 0.91
C ASN A 66 6.84 13.88 -0.14
N ARG A 67 6.84 12.54 0.01
CA ARG A 67 6.10 11.64 -0.88
C ARG A 67 4.59 11.83 -0.74
N LEU A 68 4.08 11.96 0.48
CA LEU A 68 2.66 12.19 0.72
C LEU A 68 2.23 13.56 0.18
N TRP A 69 3.04 14.60 0.38
CA TRP A 69 2.84 15.91 -0.20
C TRP A 69 2.78 15.84 -1.73
N TYR A 70 3.76 15.19 -2.36
CA TYR A 70 3.78 15.02 -3.82
C TYR A 70 2.57 14.24 -4.31
N ARG A 71 2.15 13.18 -3.60
CA ARG A 71 0.96 12.42 -3.94
C ARG A 71 -0.32 13.27 -3.85
N LEU A 72 -0.43 14.13 -2.84
CA LEU A 72 -1.62 14.96 -2.63
C LEU A 72 -1.68 16.13 -3.61
N TYR A 73 -0.56 16.80 -3.88
CA TYR A 73 -0.55 18.09 -4.57
C TYR A 73 0.17 18.06 -5.92
N GLY A 74 0.94 17.01 -6.21
CA GLY A 74 1.64 16.86 -7.48
C GLY A 74 2.90 17.68 -7.66
N GLU A 75 3.27 18.40 -6.61
CA GLU A 75 4.39 19.32 -6.60
C GLU A 75 5.33 18.90 -5.48
N ALA A 76 6.61 19.25 -5.61
CA ALA A 76 7.54 19.02 -4.52
C ALA A 76 7.17 19.89 -3.32
N MET A 77 7.34 19.35 -2.12
CA MET A 77 7.21 20.16 -0.90
C MET A 77 8.25 21.29 -0.94
N PRO A 78 7.89 22.55 -0.65
CA PRO A 78 8.84 23.64 -0.64
C PRO A 78 10.03 23.33 0.28
N PRO A 79 11.25 23.64 -0.15
CA PRO A 79 12.43 23.42 0.68
C PRO A 79 12.28 24.22 1.98
N ASN A 80 12.71 23.62 3.09
CA ASN A 80 12.65 24.21 4.43
C ASN A 80 11.24 24.47 5.00
N LEU A 81 10.15 24.12 4.31
CA LEU A 81 8.81 24.19 4.91
C LEU A 81 8.78 23.40 6.22
N ILE A 82 9.28 22.16 6.18
CA ILE A 82 9.57 21.35 7.36
C ILE A 82 11.08 21.17 7.42
N SER A 83 11.71 21.72 8.45
CA SER A 83 13.16 21.68 8.61
C SER A 83 13.62 20.45 9.39
N LYS A 84 12.76 19.95 10.29
CA LYS A 84 13.08 18.86 11.21
C LYS A 84 11.81 18.16 11.66
N VAL A 85 11.91 16.84 11.83
CA VAL A 85 10.92 16.01 12.51
C VAL A 85 11.66 15.13 13.49
N GLU A 86 11.17 15.07 14.72
CA GLU A 86 11.62 14.16 15.77
C GLU A 86 10.46 13.30 16.23
N CYS A 87 10.75 12.02 16.42
CA CYS A 87 9.86 11.05 17.04
C CYS A 87 10.65 10.34 18.13
N GLN A 88 10.11 10.09 19.32
CA GLN A 88 10.80 9.33 20.37
C GLN A 88 9.83 8.38 21.06
N LEU A 89 10.25 7.13 21.38
CA LEU A 89 9.34 6.20 22.07
C LEU A 89 9.10 6.70 23.49
N GLN A 90 7.83 6.86 23.87
CA GLN A 90 7.53 7.31 25.23
C GLN A 90 7.95 6.26 26.25
N LYS A 91 8.41 6.73 27.41
CA LYS A 91 8.99 5.85 28.43
C LYS A 91 8.05 4.74 28.90
N GLN A 92 6.75 5.02 28.91
CA GLN A 92 5.71 4.07 29.30
C GLN A 92 5.55 2.86 28.38
N TYR A 93 5.99 2.97 27.12
CA TYR A 93 5.95 1.87 26.15
C TYR A 93 7.25 1.05 26.13
N TYR A 94 8.23 1.39 26.98
CA TYR A 94 9.36 0.51 27.25
C TYR A 94 8.90 -0.69 28.06
N THR A 95 8.81 -1.83 27.39
CA THR A 95 8.66 -3.14 28.04
C THR A 95 9.91 -3.45 28.86
N ARG A 96 9.74 -3.82 30.14
CA ARG A 96 10.86 -4.24 31.00
C ARG A 96 11.53 -5.54 30.51
N ASP A 97 10.75 -6.43 29.89
CA ASP A 97 11.18 -7.81 29.66
C ASP A 97 11.16 -8.24 28.16
N ARG A 98 10.61 -7.41 27.25
CA ARG A 98 10.38 -7.80 25.83
C ARG A 98 10.45 -6.62 24.86
N PHE A 99 11.63 -6.28 24.37
CA PHE A 99 11.83 -5.11 23.49
C PHE A 99 11.10 -5.15 22.13
N PHE A 100 10.67 -6.31 21.65
CA PHE A 100 10.06 -6.47 20.31
C PHE A 100 9.02 -7.61 20.27
N ASP A 101 8.02 -7.45 19.39
CA ASP A 101 7.08 -8.49 18.97
C ASP A 101 7.70 -9.28 17.80
N LEU A 102 7.80 -10.59 17.96
CA LEU A 102 8.34 -11.46 16.92
C LEU A 102 7.21 -12.03 16.07
N ARG A 103 7.17 -11.59 14.81
CA ARG A 103 6.18 -12.06 13.85
C ARG A 103 6.81 -13.06 12.89
N MET A 104 6.22 -14.23 12.83
CA MET A 104 6.62 -15.28 11.91
C MET A 104 5.51 -15.46 10.88
N GLY A 105 5.89 -15.62 9.63
CA GLY A 105 4.98 -16.00 8.57
C GLY A 105 5.57 -17.09 7.71
N ILE A 106 4.70 -17.98 7.28
CA ILE A 106 5.04 -19.04 6.33
C ILE A 106 4.69 -18.58 4.92
N ARG A 107 5.51 -18.96 3.95
CA ARG A 107 5.15 -18.86 2.54
C ARG A 107 4.63 -20.22 2.10
N LEU A 108 3.46 -20.21 1.49
CA LEU A 108 2.85 -21.40 0.90
C LEU A 108 3.12 -21.38 -0.60
N ASP A 109 3.54 -22.52 -1.11
CA ASP A 109 3.58 -22.82 -2.54
C ASP A 109 2.14 -23.00 -3.02
N GLU A 110 1.69 -22.14 -3.94
CA GLU A 110 0.31 -22.13 -4.42
C GLU A 110 -0.05 -23.39 -5.23
N ASP A 111 0.94 -24.03 -5.86
CA ASP A 111 0.75 -25.24 -6.68
C ASP A 111 0.77 -26.51 -5.81
N ARG A 112 1.64 -26.54 -4.79
CA ARG A 112 1.88 -27.73 -3.95
C ARG A 112 1.10 -27.73 -2.65
N TRP A 113 0.48 -26.60 -2.29
CA TRP A 113 -0.21 -26.38 -1.01
C TRP A 113 0.67 -26.75 0.20
N ALA A 114 1.98 -26.55 0.04
CA ALA A 114 3.00 -26.92 1.01
C ALA A 114 3.82 -25.69 1.41
N VAL A 115 4.48 -25.76 2.56
CA VAL A 115 5.39 -24.69 3.00
C VAL A 115 6.62 -24.66 2.09
N GLU A 116 6.95 -23.49 1.54
CA GLU A 116 8.22 -23.26 0.86
C GLU A 116 9.36 -23.21 1.89
N ALA A 117 10.24 -24.21 1.85
CA ALA A 117 11.45 -24.21 2.67
C ALA A 117 12.31 -22.96 2.36
N ASN A 118 12.80 -22.28 3.40
CA ASN A 118 13.63 -21.05 3.33
C ASN A 118 12.93 -19.76 2.86
N ALA A 119 11.63 -19.78 2.60
CA ALA A 119 10.87 -18.55 2.29
C ALA A 119 10.01 -18.04 3.47
N ASN A 120 10.09 -18.73 4.61
CA ASN A 120 9.51 -18.27 5.87
C ASN A 120 10.20 -16.99 6.32
N TYR A 121 9.41 -16.03 6.78
CA TYR A 121 9.92 -14.75 7.23
C TYR A 121 9.72 -14.59 8.73
N LYS A 122 10.76 -14.04 9.37
CA LYS A 122 10.77 -13.64 10.77
C LYS A 122 11.00 -12.13 10.80
N MET A 123 10.07 -11.40 11.42
CA MET A 123 10.08 -9.95 11.51
C MET A 123 10.07 -9.55 12.98
N GLU A 124 11.12 -8.84 13.39
CA GLU A 124 11.15 -8.16 14.69
C GLU A 124 10.44 -6.82 14.55
N THR A 125 9.32 -6.68 15.24
CA THR A 125 8.44 -5.52 15.12
C THR A 125 8.32 -4.80 16.45
N LEU A 126 8.15 -3.47 16.39
CA LEU A 126 7.72 -2.72 17.55
C LEU A 126 6.22 -2.99 17.78
N PHE A 127 5.81 -3.08 19.05
CA PHE A 127 4.42 -3.41 19.40
C PHE A 127 3.40 -2.44 18.80
N ARG A 128 2.24 -2.98 18.47
CA ARG A 128 1.06 -2.14 18.20
C ARG A 128 0.71 -1.32 19.44
N ASN A 129 0.07 -0.17 19.21
CA ASN A 129 -0.36 0.79 20.22
C ASN A 129 0.78 1.44 21.01
N ALA A 130 2.01 1.35 20.53
CA ALA A 130 3.09 2.16 21.06
C ALA A 130 2.93 3.62 20.63
N GLY A 131 3.12 4.53 21.58
CA GLY A 131 3.08 5.98 21.36
C GLY A 131 4.48 6.58 21.32
N PHE A 132 4.63 7.58 20.46
CA PHE A 132 5.87 8.30 20.24
C PHE A 132 5.64 9.78 20.44
N ASP A 133 6.49 10.44 21.22
CA ASP A 133 6.54 11.89 21.28
C ASP A 133 6.92 12.42 19.90
N PHE A 134 6.08 13.29 19.33
CA PHE A 134 6.24 13.83 17.99
C PHE A 134 6.50 15.34 18.06
N ALA A 135 7.55 15.80 17.38
CA ALA A 135 7.83 17.22 17.20
C ALA A 135 8.20 17.52 15.74
N MET A 136 7.57 18.54 15.17
CA MET A 136 7.84 19.02 13.81
C MET A 136 8.15 20.51 13.84
N TRP A 137 9.27 20.91 13.22
CA TRP A 137 9.68 22.30 13.09
C TRP A 137 9.28 22.82 11.71
N VAL A 138 8.50 23.90 11.71
CA VAL A 138 7.92 24.48 10.50
C VAL A 138 8.39 25.94 10.36
N ASP A 139 8.63 26.36 9.13
CA ASP A 139 9.02 27.74 8.83
C ASP A 139 7.81 28.68 8.84
N ASP A 140 7.77 29.63 9.78
CA ASP A 140 6.66 30.58 9.92
C ASP A 140 6.57 31.58 8.76
N GLY A 141 7.70 31.88 8.12
CA GLY A 141 7.73 32.77 6.96
C GLY A 141 6.99 32.14 5.79
N LEU A 142 7.22 30.85 5.53
CA LEU A 142 6.51 30.08 4.51
C LEU A 142 5.04 29.84 4.86
N LEU A 143 4.70 29.69 6.14
CA LEU A 143 3.32 29.54 6.60
C LEU A 143 2.46 30.81 6.47
N ARG A 144 3.05 31.98 6.22
CA ARG A 144 2.27 33.19 5.87
C ARG A 144 1.54 33.06 4.54
N ASN A 145 1.98 32.14 3.67
CA ASN A 145 1.23 31.78 2.48
C ASN A 145 0.06 30.86 2.87
N GLU A 146 -1.16 31.38 2.78
CA GLU A 146 -2.39 30.65 3.13
C GLU A 146 -2.57 29.36 2.31
N GLU A 147 -2.06 29.29 1.07
CA GLU A 147 -2.09 28.06 0.27
C GLU A 147 -1.16 27.00 0.88
N LEU A 148 0.08 27.34 1.21
CA LEU A 148 1.05 26.40 1.80
C LEU A 148 0.59 25.93 3.19
N LYS A 149 0.05 26.85 3.98
CA LYS A 149 -0.57 26.57 5.27
C LYS A 149 -1.75 25.62 5.13
N GLY A 150 -2.65 25.87 4.17
CA GLY A 150 -3.76 24.97 3.86
C GLY A 150 -3.30 23.59 3.40
N ARG A 151 -2.27 23.51 2.55
CA ARG A 151 -1.67 22.23 2.12
C ARG A 151 -1.04 21.47 3.30
N LEU A 152 -0.35 22.15 4.20
CA LEU A 152 0.19 21.53 5.41
C LEU A 152 -0.93 21.06 6.35
N TYR A 153 -2.00 21.84 6.50
CA TYR A 153 -3.18 21.45 7.29
C TYR A 153 -3.72 20.09 6.85
N TYR A 154 -4.02 19.92 5.57
CA TYR A 154 -4.56 18.66 5.06
C TYR A 154 -3.53 17.52 5.08
N LEU A 155 -2.23 17.80 4.93
CA LEU A 155 -1.19 16.80 5.16
C LEU A 155 -1.27 16.25 6.59
N LEU A 156 -1.37 17.13 7.59
CA LEU A 156 -1.48 16.73 9.00
C LEU A 156 -2.80 16.00 9.29
N GLN A 157 -3.90 16.38 8.62
CA GLN A 157 -5.18 15.65 8.69
C GLN A 157 -5.06 14.22 8.16
N GLU A 158 -4.33 13.98 7.07
CA GLU A 158 -4.07 12.62 6.56
C GLU A 158 -3.33 11.76 7.59
N LEU A 159 -2.37 12.36 8.30
CA LEU A 159 -1.66 11.70 9.39
C LEU A 159 -2.59 11.42 10.58
N GLN A 160 -3.48 12.35 10.93
CA GLN A 160 -4.48 12.17 11.98
C GLN A 160 -5.54 11.11 11.62
N ALA A 161 -5.85 10.94 10.34
CA ALA A 161 -6.72 9.88 9.83
C ALA A 161 -6.05 8.50 9.78
N GLY A 162 -4.79 8.39 10.19
CA GLY A 162 -4.03 7.14 10.16
C GLY A 162 -3.69 6.68 8.74
N ARG A 163 -3.67 7.60 7.76
CA ARG A 163 -3.31 7.33 6.36
C ARG A 163 -1.81 7.51 6.13
N PHE A 164 -1.02 7.04 7.09
CA PHE A 164 0.44 7.14 7.09
C PHE A 164 1.07 5.79 7.45
N TRP A 165 1.98 5.30 6.59
CA TRP A 165 2.66 4.01 6.79
C TRP A 165 4.18 4.19 6.84
N PHE A 166 4.76 3.80 7.96
CA PHE A 166 6.19 3.85 8.26
C PHE A 166 6.83 2.45 8.24
N GLY A 167 8.04 2.34 7.71
CA GLY A 167 8.80 1.09 7.66
C GLY A 167 8.46 0.19 6.46
N ALA A 168 8.82 -1.09 6.58
CA ALA A 168 8.66 -2.16 5.60
C ALA A 168 7.44 -3.06 5.92
N GLY A 169 7.06 -3.92 4.96
CA GLY A 169 5.95 -4.85 5.15
C GLY A 169 4.56 -4.19 5.11
N LYS A 170 4.43 -3.02 4.48
CA LYS A 170 3.17 -2.27 4.36
C LYS A 170 2.04 -3.08 3.75
N SER A 171 2.35 -3.88 2.71
CA SER A 171 1.40 -4.80 2.08
C SER A 171 0.96 -5.97 2.97
N LYS A 172 1.68 -6.22 4.08
CA LYS A 172 1.34 -7.23 5.11
C LYS A 172 0.61 -6.63 6.31
N GLY A 173 0.13 -5.39 6.19
CA GLY A 173 -0.60 -4.70 7.26
C GLY A 173 0.28 -4.14 8.38
N LEU A 174 1.58 -3.93 8.12
CA LEU A 174 2.53 -3.37 9.09
C LEU A 174 2.76 -1.87 8.86
N GLY A 175 3.15 -1.16 9.92
CA GLY A 175 3.68 0.20 9.81
C GLY A 175 2.66 1.33 9.79
N ARG A 176 1.35 1.05 9.81
CA ARG A 176 0.30 2.07 9.94
C ARG A 176 0.47 2.85 11.25
N CYS A 177 0.52 4.17 11.15
CA CYS A 177 0.60 5.09 12.28
C CYS A 177 -0.48 6.17 12.18
N ARG A 178 -0.89 6.70 13.33
CA ARG A 178 -1.85 7.80 13.46
C ARG A 178 -1.27 8.91 14.32
N LEU A 179 -1.36 10.14 13.84
CA LEU A 179 -0.92 11.32 14.58
C LEU A 179 -2.05 11.83 15.50
N SER A 180 -1.70 12.18 16.72
CA SER A 180 -2.52 12.93 17.67
C SER A 180 -1.82 14.27 17.89
N LEU A 181 -2.36 15.33 17.30
CA LEU A 181 -1.74 16.65 17.31
C LEU A 181 -2.84 17.70 17.38
N ASN A 182 -2.72 18.70 18.24
CA ASN A 182 -3.53 19.90 18.10
C ASN A 182 -2.89 20.80 17.05
N ILE A 183 -3.51 20.88 15.87
CA ILE A 183 -3.03 21.73 14.78
C ILE A 183 -3.31 23.20 15.19
N PRO A 184 -2.30 24.07 15.30
CA PRO A 184 -2.46 25.42 15.85
C PRO A 184 -2.97 26.44 14.82
N PHE A 185 -3.53 25.98 13.71
CA PHE A 185 -4.08 26.83 12.66
C PHE A 185 -5.38 26.23 12.11
N ASP A 186 -6.29 27.13 11.77
CA ASP A 186 -7.64 26.80 11.30
C ASP A 186 -7.63 26.12 9.92
N PRO A 187 -8.66 25.33 9.60
CA PRO A 187 -8.88 24.84 8.24
C PRO A 187 -8.95 26.03 7.26
N PRO A 188 -8.32 25.92 6.08
CA PRO A 188 -8.36 27.00 5.10
C PRO A 188 -9.78 27.20 4.57
N ALA A 189 -10.18 28.46 4.35
CA ALA A 189 -11.52 28.79 3.85
C ALA A 189 -11.81 28.14 2.49
N THR A 190 -10.79 28.06 1.63
CA THR A 190 -10.83 27.33 0.36
C THR A 190 -9.84 26.17 0.45
N PRO A 191 -10.29 24.91 0.32
CA PRO A 191 -9.39 23.76 0.30
C PRO A 191 -8.37 23.87 -0.85
N PRO A 192 -7.10 23.49 -0.64
CA PRO A 192 -6.10 23.48 -1.70
C PRO A 192 -6.48 22.46 -2.77
N ALA A 193 -6.09 22.75 -4.02
CA ALA A 193 -6.30 21.83 -5.12
C ALA A 193 -5.48 20.54 -4.90
N VAL A 194 -6.18 19.40 -4.87
CA VAL A 194 -5.57 18.08 -4.77
C VAL A 194 -5.35 17.55 -6.19
N GLN A 195 -4.28 16.79 -6.40
CA GLN A 195 -4.07 16.05 -7.64
C GLN A 195 -5.29 15.18 -7.96
N PRO A 196 -5.85 15.26 -9.18
CA PRO A 196 -7.02 14.47 -9.55
C PRO A 196 -6.82 12.96 -9.33
N ASN A 197 -5.59 12.48 -9.48
CA ASN A 197 -5.25 11.06 -9.37
C ASN A 197 -4.78 10.63 -7.97
N ALA A 198 -4.72 11.52 -6.97
CA ALA A 198 -4.21 11.19 -5.63
C ALA A 198 -4.97 10.03 -4.95
N ASN A 199 -6.25 9.89 -5.29
CA ASN A 199 -7.20 8.92 -4.74
C ASN A 199 -7.77 7.96 -5.79
N HIS A 200 -7.19 7.91 -7.00
CA HIS A 200 -7.65 6.99 -8.04
C HIS A 200 -6.81 5.71 -8.03
N LEU A 201 -7.48 4.57 -8.17
CA LEU A 201 -6.84 3.29 -8.41
C LEU A 201 -6.75 3.09 -9.93
N THR A 202 -5.55 3.27 -10.48
CA THR A 202 -5.32 3.04 -11.92
C THR A 202 -4.95 1.59 -12.15
N PHE A 203 -5.78 0.88 -12.92
CA PHE A 203 -5.44 -0.44 -13.43
C PHE A 203 -4.98 -0.32 -14.88
N THR A 204 -3.76 -0.76 -15.18
CA THR A 204 -3.25 -0.84 -16.55
C THR A 204 -3.22 -2.30 -16.97
N PHE A 205 -4.08 -2.66 -17.92
CA PHE A 205 -4.09 -3.99 -18.53
C PHE A 205 -3.51 -3.89 -19.94
N VAL A 206 -2.52 -4.72 -20.25
CA VAL A 206 -2.01 -4.92 -21.60
C VAL A 206 -2.33 -6.35 -21.99
N LEU A 207 -3.14 -6.51 -23.04
CA LEU A 207 -3.62 -7.80 -23.52
C LEU A 207 -3.12 -7.98 -24.96
N ASP A 208 -2.01 -8.71 -25.11
CA ASP A 208 -1.52 -9.11 -26.42
C ASP A 208 -2.20 -10.42 -26.81
N ALA A 209 -3.21 -10.35 -27.67
CA ALA A 209 -3.92 -11.52 -28.20
C ALA A 209 -3.88 -11.52 -29.74
N THR A 210 -3.42 -12.64 -30.32
CA THR A 210 -3.44 -12.87 -31.78
C THR A 210 -4.86 -13.05 -32.34
N ASN A 211 -5.84 -13.31 -31.48
CA ASN A 211 -7.27 -13.32 -31.81
C ASN A 211 -8.03 -12.70 -30.62
N PRO A 212 -8.65 -11.51 -30.76
CA PRO A 212 -9.27 -10.82 -29.65
C PRO A 212 -10.57 -11.53 -29.27
N VAL A 213 -10.48 -12.50 -28.36
CA VAL A 213 -11.64 -12.93 -27.60
C VAL A 213 -11.96 -11.79 -26.65
N LEU A 214 -13.05 -11.08 -26.91
CA LEU A 214 -13.63 -10.10 -25.99
C LEU A 214 -13.86 -10.82 -24.65
N VAL A 215 -12.91 -10.69 -23.73
CA VAL A 215 -13.12 -11.08 -22.34
C VAL A 215 -14.11 -10.07 -21.78
N GLY A 216 -15.39 -10.41 -21.84
CA GLY A 216 -16.43 -9.72 -21.09
C GLY A 216 -16.16 -9.92 -19.61
N TRP A 217 -15.41 -9.00 -19.00
CA TRP A 217 -15.18 -9.01 -17.58
C TRP A 217 -16.36 -8.34 -16.89
N ASN A 218 -17.21 -9.13 -16.24
CA ASN A 218 -18.30 -8.60 -15.43
C ASN A 218 -17.71 -8.03 -14.13
N TRP A 219 -17.52 -6.71 -14.08
CA TRP A 219 -17.33 -6.00 -12.81
C TRP A 219 -18.69 -5.76 -12.15
N GLY A 220 -18.94 -6.42 -11.02
CA GLY A 220 -20.17 -6.32 -10.24
C GLY A 220 -20.24 -7.36 -9.13
N LYS A 221 -21.11 -7.17 -8.13
CA LYS A 221 -21.37 -8.19 -7.10
C LYS A 221 -21.81 -9.49 -7.80
N LEU A 222 -20.99 -10.53 -7.69
CA LEU A 222 -21.46 -11.90 -7.88
C LEU A 222 -22.56 -12.13 -6.86
N ASP A 223 -23.77 -12.34 -7.34
CA ASP A 223 -24.88 -12.77 -6.50
C ASP A 223 -24.48 -14.12 -5.87
N PRO A 224 -24.45 -14.27 -4.54
CA PRO A 224 -24.06 -15.52 -3.89
C PRO A 224 -24.95 -16.71 -4.27
N GLU A 225 -26.19 -16.42 -4.69
CA GLU A 225 -27.17 -17.40 -5.17
C GLU A 225 -26.99 -17.74 -6.65
N ALA A 226 -26.22 -16.93 -7.40
CA ALA A 226 -25.85 -17.26 -8.77
C ALA A 226 -24.74 -18.32 -8.75
N PRO A 227 -24.92 -19.47 -9.43
CA PRO A 227 -23.87 -20.49 -9.49
C PRO A 227 -22.59 -19.88 -10.05
N ALA A 228 -21.47 -20.07 -9.34
CA ALA A 228 -20.15 -19.52 -9.67
C ALA A 228 -19.64 -19.89 -11.08
N PHE A 229 -20.29 -20.87 -11.71
CA PHE A 229 -20.18 -21.18 -13.11
C PHE A 229 -21.57 -21.12 -13.72
N ALA A 230 -21.90 -20.04 -14.43
CA ALA A 230 -22.89 -20.14 -15.48
C ALA A 230 -22.32 -21.18 -16.46
N ALA A 231 -22.94 -22.35 -16.56
CA ALA A 231 -22.51 -23.38 -17.48
C ALA A 231 -22.46 -22.74 -18.88
N ILE A 232 -21.26 -22.52 -19.41
CA ILE A 232 -21.11 -21.92 -20.73
C ILE A 232 -21.74 -22.91 -21.70
N GLU A 233 -22.83 -22.50 -22.34
CA GLU A 233 -23.50 -23.34 -23.31
C GLU A 233 -22.81 -23.20 -24.66
N GLY A 234 -22.55 -24.32 -25.33
CA GLY A 234 -21.85 -24.36 -26.61
C GLY A 234 -22.51 -23.49 -27.69
N ARG A 235 -23.83 -23.27 -27.60
CA ARG A 235 -24.56 -22.37 -28.52
C ARG A 235 -24.03 -20.93 -28.51
N PHE A 236 -23.56 -20.42 -27.37
CA PHE A 236 -22.97 -19.07 -27.32
C PHE A 236 -21.62 -19.00 -28.04
N LEU A 237 -20.81 -20.06 -27.94
CA LEU A 237 -19.53 -20.15 -28.64
C LEU A 237 -19.74 -20.29 -30.15
N LEU A 238 -20.70 -21.14 -30.57
CA LEU A 238 -21.05 -21.33 -31.98
C LEU A 238 -21.66 -20.08 -32.61
N GLY A 239 -22.52 -19.37 -31.87
CA GLY A 239 -23.08 -18.09 -32.30
C GLY A 239 -22.04 -17.00 -32.52
N ALA A 240 -20.94 -17.02 -31.75
CA ALA A 240 -19.82 -16.11 -31.89
C ALA A 240 -18.90 -16.42 -33.09
N MET A 241 -18.95 -17.64 -33.64
CA MET A 241 -18.16 -18.05 -34.80
C MET A 241 -18.79 -17.57 -36.12
N LYS A 242 -18.59 -16.28 -36.43
CA LYS A 242 -19.20 -15.58 -37.59
C LYS A 242 -18.87 -16.18 -38.96
N ASN A 243 -17.81 -16.97 -39.07
CA ASN A 243 -17.32 -17.51 -40.34
C ASN A 243 -17.87 -18.91 -40.67
N ILE A 244 -18.71 -19.48 -39.80
CA ILE A 244 -19.37 -20.76 -40.07
C ILE A 244 -20.67 -20.49 -40.85
N PRO A 245 -20.88 -21.11 -42.02
CA PRO A 245 -22.15 -21.02 -42.75
C PRO A 245 -23.34 -21.36 -41.85
N VAL A 246 -24.43 -20.59 -41.97
CA VAL A 246 -25.66 -20.76 -41.15
C VAL A 246 -26.10 -22.22 -41.06
N PRO A 247 -26.17 -23.01 -42.16
CA PRO A 247 -26.63 -24.39 -42.09
C PRO A 247 -25.71 -25.33 -41.29
N ILE A 248 -24.41 -25.01 -41.23
CA ILE A 248 -23.43 -25.79 -40.46
C ILE A 248 -23.52 -25.42 -38.99
N ARG A 249 -23.66 -24.13 -38.68
CA ARG A 249 -23.83 -23.63 -37.31
C ARG A 249 -25.08 -24.20 -36.65
N GLU A 250 -26.24 -24.22 -37.34
CA GLU A 250 -27.48 -24.79 -36.81
C GLU A 250 -27.33 -26.28 -36.46
N ARG A 251 -26.59 -27.04 -37.28
CA ARG A 251 -26.28 -28.47 -37.01
C ARG A 251 -25.37 -28.64 -35.80
N LEU A 252 -24.34 -27.80 -35.68
CA LEU A 252 -23.44 -27.80 -34.53
C LEU A 252 -24.17 -27.41 -33.24
N GLU A 253 -25.11 -26.45 -33.30
CA GLU A 253 -25.90 -26.03 -32.14
C GLU A 253 -26.82 -27.17 -31.65
N MET A 254 -27.38 -27.95 -32.56
CA MET A 254 -28.16 -29.14 -32.20
C MET A 254 -27.30 -30.26 -31.58
N ALA A 255 -26.05 -30.42 -32.03
CA ALA A 255 -25.18 -31.51 -31.61
C ALA A 255 -24.36 -31.22 -30.33
N ILE A 256 -23.82 -30.01 -30.22
CA ILE A 256 -22.86 -29.61 -29.18
C ILE A 256 -23.19 -28.25 -28.56
N GLY A 257 -24.42 -27.74 -28.75
CA GLY A 257 -24.86 -26.45 -28.22
C GLY A 257 -25.24 -26.44 -26.74
N GLY A 258 -25.28 -27.61 -26.09
CA GLY A 258 -25.62 -27.77 -24.68
C GLY A 258 -24.52 -27.32 -23.71
N PRO A 259 -24.69 -27.56 -22.39
CA PRO A 259 -23.73 -27.17 -21.35
C PRO A 259 -22.34 -27.78 -21.57
N ILE A 260 -21.29 -26.96 -21.51
CA ILE A 260 -19.91 -27.43 -21.61
C ILE A 260 -19.44 -27.91 -20.23
N VAL A 261 -19.38 -29.23 -20.05
CA VAL A 261 -18.90 -29.86 -18.81
C VAL A 261 -17.36 -29.95 -18.81
N SER A 262 -16.73 -30.07 -19.97
CA SER A 262 -15.27 -30.10 -20.14
C SER A 262 -14.87 -29.43 -21.46
N PRO A 263 -13.98 -28.40 -21.43
CA PRO A 263 -13.52 -27.73 -22.64
C PRO A 263 -12.83 -28.67 -23.65
N GLU A 264 -12.05 -29.63 -23.18
CA GLU A 264 -11.32 -30.56 -24.06
C GLU A 264 -12.26 -31.55 -24.76
N HIS A 265 -13.31 -32.00 -24.06
CA HIS A 265 -14.33 -32.84 -24.67
C HIS A 265 -15.09 -32.09 -25.77
N TRP A 266 -15.48 -30.84 -25.50
CA TRP A 266 -16.21 -30.02 -26.45
C TRP A 266 -15.38 -29.66 -27.69
N LYS A 267 -14.09 -29.31 -27.52
CA LYS A 267 -13.15 -29.10 -28.63
C LYS A 267 -13.02 -30.33 -29.52
N LYS A 268 -12.93 -31.52 -28.91
CA LYS A 268 -12.85 -32.78 -29.65
C LYS A 268 -14.11 -33.04 -30.48
N GLN A 269 -15.29 -32.87 -29.89
CA GLN A 269 -16.56 -33.02 -30.62
C GLN A 269 -16.65 -32.01 -31.77
N LEU A 270 -16.29 -30.74 -31.55
CA LEU A 270 -16.27 -29.73 -32.60
C LEU A 270 -15.34 -30.13 -33.76
N ALA A 271 -14.14 -30.65 -33.45
CA ALA A 271 -13.20 -31.13 -34.46
C ALA A 271 -13.72 -32.33 -35.24
N ASP A 272 -14.44 -33.25 -34.59
CA ASP A 272 -15.04 -34.43 -35.23
C ASP A 272 -16.20 -34.07 -36.18
N PHE A 273 -16.88 -32.94 -35.95
CA PHE A 273 -17.99 -32.47 -36.79
C PHE A 273 -17.56 -31.64 -38.02
N LEU A 274 -16.34 -31.12 -38.03
CA LEU A 274 -15.82 -30.36 -39.16
C LEU A 274 -15.11 -31.31 -40.14
N PRO A 275 -15.35 -31.17 -41.47
CA PRO A 275 -14.56 -31.92 -42.45
C PRO A 275 -13.08 -31.54 -42.33
N ARG A 276 -12.20 -32.54 -42.48
CA ARG A 276 -10.74 -32.34 -42.46
C ARG A 276 -10.27 -31.45 -43.61
#